data_AF-A0A3M1FVK6-F1
#
_entry.id   AF-A0A3M1FVK6-F1
#
_cell.length_a   1.000
_cell.length_b   1.000
_cell.length_c   1.000
_cell.angle_alpha   90.00
_cell.angle_beta   90.00
_cell.angle_gamma   90.00
#
_symmetry.space_group_name_H-M   'P 1'
#
loop_
_entity.id
_entity.type
_entity.pdbx_description
1 polymer ?
#
loop_
_entity_poly.entity_id
_entity_poly.type
_entity_poly.pdbx_seq_one_letter_code
_entity_poly.pdbx_strand_id
1 'polypeptide(L)'
;HLWRFTTFDPPGAKTFNANTGMYYGWHDIRGYDSIIPRQYVNFMNRIADQSGELLYNRIAPLYQAGPNPYAVLDNPLLDLLGVKYVLTESVVPNAATWTKVYDDGNVRAYENQEAFPRVFVAREARIAPPSEQPLLETDLRQTVFIEEQPPDPAALIPAGPAPAEAHISRYGVNDVFVDVNLNDRGWLVLTDAYFPGWKAFLRPFGGDESQERELTIHRADGAFRAVYLPEQGQWTVRFSYSPMSFKLGLYISFLAMMTSLLLLLWWGWGRYYRPESTADEVRTVAKNSLVPMGLNLANKAIDFAFAMLYVRLLGPEGTGKYAFVVAVYGFFEIISRYGLGTLLTRDVAADKNQSSRYLTNVLALRTLLWAVSLVALAGVTAGYWFTGVVGVQEVQAIAIFALVMLVANWSDAFSNLFYAFEKMEYPAGLSSAIALLKVTLGALVLLWGWGFVGLAWVALVVNVVQLVWLISL
;
A
#
# COMPACT_ATOMS: atom_id res chain seq x y z
N HIS A 1 -22.25 2.99 22.70
CA HIS A 1 -23.09 2.37 21.65
C HIS A 1 -22.95 3.18 20.37
N LEU A 2 -22.36 2.60 19.33
CA LEU A 2 -22.21 3.22 18.01
C LEU A 2 -23.52 3.02 17.24
N TRP A 3 -24.36 4.05 17.20
CA TRP A 3 -25.59 4.09 16.41
C TRP A 3 -25.49 5.19 15.34
N ARG A 4 -26.34 5.12 14.32
CA ARG A 4 -26.50 6.20 13.33
C ARG A 4 -27.86 6.88 13.44
N PHE A 5 -27.95 8.08 12.89
CA PHE A 5 -29.22 8.76 12.65
C PHE A 5 -29.30 9.30 11.23
N THR A 6 -30.49 9.78 10.86
CA THR A 6 -30.75 10.52 9.63
C THR A 6 -31.91 11.50 9.85
N THR A 7 -32.28 12.26 8.81
CA THR A 7 -33.53 13.03 8.81
C THR A 7 -34.52 12.50 7.79
N PHE A 8 -35.80 12.71 8.09
CA PHE A 8 -36.88 12.65 7.13
C PHE A 8 -37.37 14.08 6.88
N ASP A 9 -37.08 14.61 5.70
CA ASP A 9 -37.33 16.02 5.36
C ASP A 9 -38.29 16.12 4.17
N PRO A 10 -39.56 16.53 4.39
CA PRO A 10 -40.45 16.90 3.30
C PRO A 10 -39.86 18.02 2.42
N PRO A 11 -40.36 18.23 1.18
CA PRO A 11 -39.83 19.24 0.28
C PRO A 11 -39.89 20.62 0.93
N GLY A 12 -38.73 21.27 1.03
CA GLY A 12 -38.58 22.58 1.66
C GLY A 12 -38.21 22.56 3.15
N ALA A 13 -38.30 21.41 3.82
CA ALA A 13 -37.81 21.24 5.20
C ALA A 13 -36.29 21.05 5.23
N LYS A 14 -35.67 21.47 6.34
CA LYS A 14 -34.25 21.24 6.64
C LYS A 14 -34.09 21.00 8.13
N THR A 15 -34.71 19.92 8.63
CA THR A 15 -34.81 19.63 10.07
C THR A 15 -33.44 19.65 10.74
N PHE A 16 -32.45 18.99 10.13
CA PHE A 16 -31.09 18.91 10.67
C PHE A 16 -30.04 18.79 9.57
N ASN A 17 -29.15 19.78 9.48
CA ASN A 17 -28.09 19.79 8.46
C ASN A 17 -27.09 18.65 8.66
N ALA A 18 -26.75 17.96 7.58
CA ALA A 18 -25.71 16.92 7.57
C ALA A 18 -24.38 17.46 8.13
N ASN A 19 -23.53 16.58 8.68
CA ASN A 19 -22.28 16.87 9.39
C ASN A 19 -22.41 17.62 10.74
N THR A 20 -23.54 18.27 11.04
CA THR A 20 -23.72 19.00 12.32
C THR A 20 -23.58 18.08 13.54
N GLY A 21 -24.04 16.83 13.41
CA GLY A 21 -23.93 15.81 14.47
C GLY A 21 -22.50 15.43 14.83
N MET A 22 -21.52 15.67 13.94
CA MET A 22 -20.13 15.30 14.17
C MET A 22 -19.52 16.03 15.37
N TYR A 23 -19.95 17.27 15.67
CA TYR A 23 -19.50 18.01 16.85
C TYR A 23 -19.84 17.29 18.16
N TYR A 24 -20.94 16.54 18.17
CA TYR A 24 -21.41 15.77 19.32
C TYR A 24 -21.00 14.29 19.27
N GLY A 25 -20.19 13.90 18.28
CA GLY A 25 -19.85 12.50 18.05
C GLY A 25 -21.02 11.64 17.55
N TRP A 26 -22.07 12.25 17.00
CA TRP A 26 -23.19 11.52 16.40
C TRP A 26 -22.87 11.16 14.96
N HIS A 27 -23.23 9.94 14.56
CA HIS A 27 -22.96 9.43 13.22
C HIS A 27 -24.21 9.60 12.34
N ASP A 28 -24.10 10.43 11.30
CA ASP A 28 -25.13 10.59 10.29
C ASP A 28 -24.85 9.62 9.12
N ILE A 29 -25.89 9.02 8.53
CA ILE A 29 -25.73 8.27 7.25
C ILE A 29 -25.61 9.23 6.06
N ARG A 30 -25.99 10.49 6.24
CA ARG A 30 -25.83 11.56 5.26
C ARG A 30 -24.49 12.25 5.44
N GLY A 31 -24.17 13.15 4.53
CA GLY A 31 -22.96 13.95 4.64
C GLY A 31 -22.87 15.02 3.55
N TYR A 32 -22.18 16.12 3.87
CA TYR A 32 -21.68 17.07 2.87
C TYR A 32 -20.18 16.81 2.68
N ASP A 33 -19.79 16.30 1.52
CA ASP A 33 -18.40 15.94 1.23
C ASP A 33 -18.07 16.18 -0.25
N SER A 34 -16.87 16.69 -0.53
CA SER A 34 -16.39 16.91 -1.90
C SER A 34 -16.16 15.60 -2.67
N ILE A 35 -15.98 14.48 -1.98
CA ILE A 35 -15.77 13.17 -2.59
C ILE A 35 -16.66 12.14 -1.90
N ILE A 36 -17.76 11.78 -2.54
CA ILE A 36 -18.68 10.73 -2.07
C ILE A 36 -18.41 9.44 -2.87
N PRO A 37 -18.13 8.29 -2.21
CA PRO A 37 -17.97 7.03 -2.92
C PRO A 37 -19.22 6.65 -3.73
N ARG A 38 -19.06 6.42 -5.04
CA ARG A 38 -20.17 6.03 -5.95
C ARG A 38 -20.95 4.82 -5.44
N GLN A 39 -20.26 3.85 -4.85
CA GLN A 39 -20.91 2.66 -4.28
C GLN A 39 -21.86 2.99 -3.12
N TYR A 40 -21.53 4.00 -2.30
CA TYR A 40 -22.39 4.44 -1.21
C TYR A 40 -23.61 5.20 -1.74
N VAL A 41 -23.41 6.02 -2.77
CA VAL A 41 -24.51 6.64 -3.52
C VAL A 41 -25.46 5.59 -4.11
N ASN A 42 -24.92 4.55 -4.74
CA ASN A 42 -25.72 3.46 -5.30
C ASN A 42 -26.50 2.70 -4.22
N PHE A 43 -25.94 2.54 -3.03
CA PHE A 43 -26.63 1.95 -1.89
C PHE A 43 -27.76 2.88 -1.39
N MET A 44 -27.47 4.17 -1.17
CA MET A 44 -28.46 5.15 -0.73
C MET A 44 -29.61 5.31 -1.73
N ASN A 45 -29.36 5.19 -3.04
CA ASN A 45 -30.41 5.19 -4.09
C ASN A 45 -31.39 4.00 -3.99
N ARG A 46 -31.04 2.92 -3.28
CA ARG A 46 -31.98 1.83 -2.98
C ARG A 46 -32.93 2.18 -1.83
N ILE A 47 -32.62 3.23 -1.08
CA ILE A 47 -33.43 3.75 0.02
C ILE A 47 -34.28 4.91 -0.49
N ALA A 48 -33.63 5.99 -0.93
CA ALA A 48 -34.28 7.21 -1.39
C ALA A 48 -33.50 7.81 -2.56
N ASP A 49 -34.19 8.49 -3.48
CA ASP A 49 -33.54 9.15 -4.62
C ASP A 49 -32.51 10.20 -4.14
N GLN A 50 -31.29 10.08 -4.66
CA GLN A 50 -30.18 10.97 -4.33
C GLN A 50 -29.95 12.04 -5.42
N SER A 51 -30.62 11.95 -6.58
CA SER A 51 -30.30 12.75 -7.77
C SER A 51 -30.31 14.27 -7.55
N GLY A 52 -31.18 14.78 -6.67
CA GLY A 52 -31.33 16.20 -6.40
C GLY A 52 -30.18 16.83 -5.60
N GLU A 53 -29.74 16.19 -4.51
CA GLU A 53 -28.73 16.76 -3.61
C GLU A 53 -27.29 16.37 -3.94
N LEU A 54 -27.06 15.29 -4.70
CA LEU A 54 -25.71 14.87 -5.11
C LEU A 54 -24.97 15.93 -5.92
N LEU A 55 -25.68 16.72 -6.72
CA LEU A 55 -25.11 17.85 -7.48
C LEU A 55 -24.49 18.93 -6.58
N TYR A 56 -24.89 18.95 -5.31
CA TYR A 56 -24.40 19.86 -4.29
C TYR A 56 -23.49 19.15 -3.29
N ASN A 57 -22.88 18.01 -3.66
CA ASN A 57 -21.95 17.26 -2.83
C ASN A 57 -22.59 16.75 -1.53
N ARG A 58 -23.85 16.30 -1.60
CA ARG A 58 -24.63 15.84 -0.45
C ARG A 58 -25.30 14.50 -0.68
N ILE A 59 -25.27 13.66 0.35
CA ILE A 59 -26.25 12.58 0.50
C ILE A 59 -27.55 13.21 1.03
N ALA A 60 -28.63 13.02 0.28
CA ALA A 60 -29.92 13.64 0.53
C ALA A 60 -30.55 13.14 1.85
N PRO A 61 -31.38 13.96 2.51
CA PRO A 61 -32.29 13.47 3.54
C PRO A 61 -33.29 12.46 2.97
N LEU A 62 -33.93 11.69 3.85
CA LEU A 62 -34.94 10.72 3.43
C LEU A 62 -36.22 11.44 3.04
N TYR A 63 -36.66 11.24 1.80
CA TYR A 63 -37.97 11.64 1.32
C TYR A 63 -38.32 10.86 0.06
N GLN A 64 -39.61 10.58 -0.13
CA GLN A 64 -40.11 9.96 -1.35
C GLN A 64 -41.34 10.72 -1.86
N ALA A 65 -41.33 11.09 -3.13
CA ALA A 65 -42.50 11.65 -3.78
C ALA A 65 -43.53 10.53 -4.05
N GLY A 66 -44.81 10.80 -3.76
CA GLY A 66 -45.89 9.86 -4.05
C GLY A 66 -46.99 9.84 -2.99
N PRO A 67 -47.94 8.90 -3.10
CA PRO A 67 -49.10 8.81 -2.22
C PRO A 67 -48.74 8.38 -0.78
N ASN A 68 -47.61 7.70 -0.57
CA ASN A 68 -47.10 7.36 0.76
C ASN A 68 -45.61 7.76 0.89
N PRO A 69 -45.31 9.02 1.28
CA PRO A 69 -43.93 9.49 1.41
C PRO A 69 -43.17 8.82 2.55
N TYR A 70 -43.87 8.20 3.51
CA TYR A 70 -43.25 7.54 4.67
C TYR A 70 -42.75 6.13 4.38
N ALA A 71 -43.11 5.52 3.23
CA ALA A 71 -42.67 4.17 2.86
C ALA A 71 -41.15 4.00 2.83
N VAL A 72 -40.40 5.09 2.60
CA VAL A 72 -38.93 5.12 2.67
C VAL A 72 -38.39 4.74 4.06
N LEU A 73 -39.15 5.02 5.12
CA LEU A 73 -38.77 4.71 6.51
C LEU A 73 -38.94 3.24 6.86
N ASP A 74 -39.67 2.48 6.04
CA ASP A 74 -39.88 1.04 6.20
C ASP A 74 -38.84 0.22 5.42
N ASN A 75 -37.83 0.87 4.84
CA ASN A 75 -36.80 0.22 4.06
C ASN A 75 -35.78 -0.52 4.97
N PRO A 76 -35.60 -1.84 4.85
CA PRO A 76 -34.73 -2.64 5.73
C PRO A 76 -33.25 -2.25 5.65
N LEU A 77 -32.83 -1.53 4.61
CA LEU A 77 -31.46 -1.03 4.51
C LEU A 77 -31.15 0.09 5.51
N LEU A 78 -32.17 0.76 6.06
CA LEU A 78 -31.99 1.66 7.21
C LEU A 78 -31.60 0.89 8.46
N ASP A 79 -32.18 -0.30 8.64
CA ASP A 79 -31.85 -1.20 9.74
C ASP A 79 -30.41 -1.68 9.59
N LEU A 80 -30.00 -2.12 8.39
CA LEU A 80 -28.62 -2.52 8.09
C LEU A 80 -27.62 -1.38 8.34
N LEU A 81 -27.97 -0.14 7.97
CA LEU A 81 -27.13 1.03 8.27
C LEU A 81 -27.01 1.32 9.77
N GLY A 82 -27.78 0.65 10.62
CA GLY A 82 -27.83 0.90 12.06
C GLY A 82 -28.44 2.26 12.38
N VAL A 83 -29.40 2.72 11.56
CA VAL A 83 -30.14 3.96 11.79
C VAL A 83 -31.07 3.75 12.97
N LYS A 84 -30.62 4.19 14.13
CA LYS A 84 -31.37 4.08 15.38
C LYS A 84 -32.34 5.25 15.55
N TYR A 85 -32.03 6.43 15.04
CA TYR A 85 -32.87 7.61 15.18
C TYR A 85 -33.18 8.30 13.84
N VAL A 86 -34.43 8.72 13.67
CA VAL A 86 -34.85 9.62 12.58
C VAL A 86 -35.35 10.92 13.19
N LEU A 87 -34.81 12.04 12.73
CA LEU A 87 -35.23 13.39 13.10
C LEU A 87 -36.14 13.96 12.01
N THR A 88 -37.27 14.57 12.38
CA THR A 88 -38.20 15.17 11.41
C THR A 88 -39.10 16.23 12.02
N GLU A 89 -39.53 17.20 11.21
CA GLU A 89 -40.63 18.13 11.55
C GLU A 89 -42.03 17.48 11.39
N SER A 90 -42.12 16.35 10.68
CA SER A 90 -43.39 15.68 10.38
C SER A 90 -43.79 14.63 11.42
N VAL A 91 -45.09 14.31 11.51
CA VAL A 91 -45.56 13.18 12.32
C VAL A 91 -45.46 11.91 11.48
N VAL A 92 -44.58 10.98 11.90
CA VAL A 92 -44.47 9.65 11.28
C VAL A 92 -45.64 8.78 11.75
N PRO A 93 -46.48 8.26 10.83
CA PRO A 93 -47.69 7.50 11.21
C PRO A 93 -47.41 6.05 11.63
N ASN A 94 -46.27 5.47 11.24
CA ASN A 94 -45.95 4.07 11.51
C ASN A 94 -45.36 3.85 12.92
N ALA A 95 -46.23 3.66 13.92
CA ALA A 95 -45.82 3.43 15.31
C ALA A 95 -45.31 2.00 15.60
N ALA A 96 -45.40 1.06 14.65
CA ALA A 96 -45.00 -0.33 14.89
C ALA A 96 -43.48 -0.50 14.90
N THR A 97 -42.78 0.13 13.95
CA THR A 97 -41.31 0.08 13.82
C THR A 97 -40.63 1.27 14.48
N TRP A 98 -41.29 2.44 14.44
CA TRP A 98 -40.73 3.72 14.88
C TRP A 98 -41.43 4.23 16.13
N THR A 99 -40.72 4.24 17.25
CA THR A 99 -41.24 4.75 18.53
C THR A 99 -40.84 6.20 18.71
N LYS A 100 -41.80 7.11 18.91
CA LYS A 100 -41.50 8.51 19.19
C LYS A 100 -40.85 8.66 20.58
N VAL A 101 -39.62 9.14 20.63
CA VAL A 101 -38.84 9.32 21.87
C VAL A 101 -38.64 10.78 22.26
N TYR A 102 -38.88 11.71 21.33
CA TYR A 102 -38.80 13.16 21.57
C TYR A 102 -39.81 13.91 20.70
N ASP A 103 -40.39 14.98 21.26
CA ASP A 103 -41.30 15.90 20.56
C ASP A 103 -41.31 17.25 21.31
N ASP A 104 -40.91 18.33 20.66
CA ASP A 104 -41.01 19.70 21.19
C ASP A 104 -41.99 20.59 20.41
N GLY A 105 -42.82 19.98 19.56
CA GLY A 105 -43.74 20.68 18.67
C GLY A 105 -43.13 21.02 17.30
N ASN A 106 -41.84 21.37 17.25
CA ASN A 106 -41.13 21.73 16.02
C ASN A 106 -40.38 20.53 15.42
N VAL A 107 -39.65 19.79 16.25
CA VAL A 107 -38.85 18.63 15.86
C VAL A 107 -39.25 17.41 16.68
N ARG A 108 -39.25 16.26 16.02
CA ARG A 108 -39.55 14.95 16.58
C ARG A 108 -38.39 14.01 16.33
N ALA A 109 -38.12 13.14 17.29
CA ALA A 109 -37.19 12.04 17.13
C ALA A 109 -37.91 10.71 17.31
N TYR A 110 -37.69 9.79 16.37
CA TYR A 110 -38.22 8.45 16.39
C TYR A 110 -37.08 7.44 16.51
N GLU A 111 -37.22 6.47 17.42
CA GLU A 111 -36.28 5.36 17.62
C GLU A 111 -36.73 4.13 16.83
N ASN A 112 -35.80 3.59 16.04
CA ASN A 112 -35.95 2.33 15.31
C ASN A 112 -35.67 1.15 16.23
N GLN A 113 -36.64 0.23 16.35
CA GLN A 113 -36.50 -0.98 17.17
C GLN A 113 -35.79 -2.13 16.43
N GLU A 114 -35.69 -2.06 15.11
CA GLU A 114 -35.10 -3.09 14.24
C GLU A 114 -33.63 -2.80 13.86
N ALA A 115 -33.08 -1.66 14.30
CA ALA A 115 -31.73 -1.23 13.91
C ALA A 115 -30.64 -2.28 14.19
N PHE A 116 -29.80 -2.56 13.20
CA PHE A 116 -28.68 -3.48 13.35
C PHE A 116 -27.60 -2.83 14.23
N PRO A 117 -26.84 -3.64 14.99
CA PRO A 117 -25.58 -3.15 15.53
C PRO A 117 -24.65 -2.77 14.38
N ARG A 118 -23.76 -1.80 14.62
CA ARG A 118 -22.76 -1.33 13.63
C ARG A 118 -21.85 -2.44 13.09
N VAL A 119 -21.71 -3.52 13.87
CA VAL A 119 -20.98 -4.72 13.50
C VAL A 119 -21.78 -5.96 13.89
N PHE A 120 -21.79 -6.97 13.04
CA PHE A 120 -22.47 -8.25 13.29
C PHE A 120 -21.77 -9.38 12.54
N VAL A 121 -22.16 -10.63 12.83
CA VAL A 121 -21.64 -11.82 12.17
C VAL A 121 -22.74 -12.47 11.33
N ALA A 122 -22.55 -12.53 10.02
CA ALA A 122 -23.39 -13.28 9.10
C ALA A 122 -22.88 -14.73 8.96
N ARG A 123 -23.78 -15.66 8.72
CA ARG A 123 -23.49 -17.12 8.67
C ARG A 123 -23.19 -17.62 7.26
N GLU A 124 -23.76 -16.99 6.26
CA GLU A 124 -23.64 -17.36 4.87
C GLU A 124 -23.10 -16.17 4.06
N ALA A 125 -22.21 -16.45 3.11
CA ALA A 125 -21.85 -15.49 2.08
C ALA A 125 -22.29 -15.97 0.71
N ARG A 126 -22.84 -15.05 -0.09
CA ARG A 126 -23.20 -15.30 -1.48
C ARG A 126 -22.44 -14.35 -2.40
N ILE A 127 -21.94 -14.88 -3.50
CA ILE A 127 -21.25 -14.06 -4.49
C ILE A 127 -22.29 -13.51 -5.47
N ALA A 128 -22.41 -12.19 -5.55
CA ALA A 128 -23.25 -11.53 -6.53
C ALA A 128 -22.71 -10.13 -6.84
N PRO A 129 -22.71 -9.69 -8.11
CA PRO A 129 -22.36 -8.32 -8.45
C PRO A 129 -23.39 -7.34 -7.83
N PRO A 130 -22.99 -6.10 -7.49
CA PRO A 130 -23.87 -5.18 -6.76
C PRO A 130 -25.26 -5.03 -7.35
N SER A 131 -25.37 -4.87 -8.67
CA SER A 131 -26.65 -4.68 -9.37
C SER A 131 -27.64 -5.83 -9.21
N GLU A 132 -27.17 -7.03 -8.87
CA GLU A 132 -27.99 -8.25 -8.80
C GLU A 132 -28.24 -8.71 -7.35
N GLN A 133 -27.72 -7.98 -6.36
CA GLN A 133 -27.90 -8.34 -4.94
C GLN A 133 -29.34 -8.02 -4.47
N PRO A 134 -30.13 -9.04 -4.07
CA PRO A 134 -31.50 -8.89 -3.58
C PRO A 134 -31.53 -8.46 -2.10
N LEU A 135 -30.99 -7.27 -1.83
CA LEU A 135 -30.79 -6.77 -0.46
C LEU A 135 -32.11 -6.45 0.27
N LEU A 136 -33.20 -6.21 -0.46
CA LEU A 136 -34.51 -5.89 0.14
C LEU A 136 -35.32 -7.14 0.48
N GLU A 137 -35.02 -8.26 -0.18
CA GLU A 137 -35.74 -9.53 -0.04
C GLU A 137 -35.01 -10.54 0.85
N THR A 138 -33.76 -10.27 1.22
CA THR A 138 -32.89 -11.18 1.98
C THR A 138 -32.74 -10.75 3.43
N ASP A 139 -32.72 -11.71 4.36
CA ASP A 139 -32.31 -11.45 5.74
C ASP A 139 -30.79 -11.26 5.82
N LEU A 140 -30.38 -9.99 5.82
CA LEU A 140 -28.98 -9.58 5.87
C LEU A 140 -28.33 -9.80 7.24
N ARG A 141 -29.08 -10.20 8.28
CA ARG A 141 -28.48 -10.68 9.55
C ARG A 141 -27.82 -12.04 9.38
N GLN A 142 -28.31 -12.84 8.44
CA GLN A 142 -27.84 -14.21 8.21
C GLN A 142 -26.94 -14.32 6.98
N THR A 143 -27.21 -13.52 5.94
CA THR A 143 -26.52 -13.60 4.64
C THR A 143 -25.80 -12.30 4.33
N VAL A 144 -24.53 -12.38 3.94
CA VAL A 144 -23.77 -11.25 3.37
C VAL A 144 -23.53 -11.48 1.89
N PHE A 145 -23.67 -10.43 1.07
CA PHE A 145 -23.28 -10.51 -0.34
C PHE A 145 -21.88 -9.96 -0.56
N ILE A 146 -21.01 -10.76 -1.19
CA ILE A 146 -19.65 -10.35 -1.57
C ILE A 146 -19.52 -10.35 -3.09
N GLU A 147 -18.56 -9.57 -3.60
CA GLU A 147 -18.39 -9.41 -5.05
C GLU A 147 -17.27 -10.27 -5.63
N GLU A 148 -16.31 -10.65 -4.80
CA GLU A 148 -15.11 -11.36 -5.20
C GLU A 148 -15.08 -12.74 -4.55
N GLN A 149 -14.55 -13.73 -5.26
CA GLN A 149 -14.35 -15.08 -4.73
C GLN A 149 -13.38 -15.02 -3.54
N PRO A 150 -13.75 -15.56 -2.37
CA PRO A 150 -12.85 -15.61 -1.22
C PRO A 150 -11.68 -16.57 -1.50
N PRO A 151 -10.47 -16.28 -0.98
CA PRO A 151 -9.31 -17.17 -1.14
C PRO A 151 -9.53 -18.57 -0.56
N ASP A 152 -10.31 -18.66 0.51
CA ASP A 152 -10.72 -19.92 1.13
C ASP A 152 -12.12 -20.33 0.63
N PRO A 153 -12.25 -21.43 -0.12
CA PRO A 153 -13.55 -21.94 -0.56
C PRO A 153 -14.50 -22.29 0.60
N ALA A 154 -13.98 -22.62 1.78
CA ALA A 154 -14.80 -22.90 2.95
C ALA A 154 -15.62 -21.69 3.41
N ALA A 155 -15.22 -20.48 3.00
CA ALA A 155 -15.92 -19.24 3.33
C ALA A 155 -17.32 -19.13 2.69
N LEU A 156 -17.61 -19.93 1.66
CA LEU A 156 -18.93 -19.99 1.03
C LEU A 156 -19.84 -21.06 1.61
N ILE A 157 -19.32 -21.91 2.49
CA ILE A 157 -20.11 -22.96 3.14
C ILE A 157 -20.80 -22.34 4.36
N PRO A 158 -22.14 -22.35 4.46
CA PRO A 158 -22.86 -21.78 5.58
C PRO A 158 -22.34 -22.31 6.92
N ALA A 159 -22.20 -21.41 7.90
CA ALA A 159 -21.88 -21.78 9.27
C ALA A 159 -23.07 -22.46 9.98
N GLY A 160 -22.79 -23.29 10.99
CA GLY A 160 -23.81 -23.86 11.87
C GLY A 160 -24.65 -22.79 12.57
N PRO A 161 -25.81 -23.15 13.16
CA PRO A 161 -26.72 -22.21 13.85
C PRO A 161 -26.20 -21.77 15.22
N ALA A 162 -24.88 -21.64 15.38
CA ALA A 162 -24.26 -21.30 16.63
C ALA A 162 -24.32 -19.78 16.88
N PRO A 163 -24.48 -19.34 18.14
CA PRO A 163 -24.47 -17.92 18.47
C PRO A 163 -23.09 -17.33 18.18
N ALA A 164 -23.08 -16.13 17.60
CA ALA A 164 -21.90 -15.34 17.35
C ALA A 164 -22.13 -13.92 17.88
N GLU A 165 -21.17 -13.40 18.62
CA GLU A 165 -21.22 -12.05 19.18
C GLU A 165 -20.08 -11.20 18.60
N ALA A 166 -20.39 -9.96 18.24
CA ALA A 166 -19.39 -9.00 17.80
C ALA A 166 -19.66 -7.66 18.49
N HIS A 167 -18.62 -7.04 19.03
CA HIS A 167 -18.70 -5.71 19.63
C HIS A 167 -17.49 -4.88 19.26
N ILE A 168 -17.73 -3.58 19.04
CA ILE A 168 -16.65 -2.63 18.75
C ILE A 168 -16.04 -2.19 20.08
N SER A 169 -14.80 -2.60 20.36
CA SER A 169 -14.09 -2.21 21.58
C SER A 169 -13.38 -0.86 21.45
N ARG A 170 -12.98 -0.47 20.22
CA ARG A 170 -12.45 0.86 19.94
C ARG A 170 -12.83 1.32 18.54
N TYR A 171 -13.32 2.55 18.43
CA TYR A 171 -13.68 3.18 17.17
C TYR A 171 -12.89 4.47 16.98
N GLY A 172 -11.93 4.45 16.06
CA GLY A 172 -11.13 5.60 15.66
C GLY A 172 -11.31 5.94 14.17
N VAL A 173 -10.66 7.01 13.74
CA VAL A 173 -10.75 7.49 12.35
C VAL A 173 -10.06 6.53 11.38
N ASN A 174 -8.84 6.07 11.73
CA ASN A 174 -8.04 5.18 10.90
C ASN A 174 -8.04 3.73 11.39
N ASP A 175 -8.51 3.46 12.61
CA ASP A 175 -8.47 2.12 13.19
C ASP A 175 -9.78 1.80 13.91
N VAL A 176 -10.32 0.61 13.66
CA VAL A 176 -11.50 0.06 14.34
C VAL A 176 -11.16 -1.32 14.87
N PHE A 177 -11.37 -1.53 16.16
CA PHE A 177 -11.16 -2.81 16.84
C PHE A 177 -12.50 -3.43 17.15
N VAL A 178 -12.67 -4.67 16.72
CA VAL A 178 -13.87 -5.46 16.93
C VAL A 178 -13.49 -6.75 17.63
N ASP A 179 -14.07 -6.96 18.80
CA ASP A 179 -13.92 -8.20 19.55
C ASP A 179 -15.10 -9.12 19.21
N VAL A 180 -14.76 -10.34 18.82
CA VAL A 180 -15.71 -11.32 18.28
C VAL A 180 -15.57 -12.62 19.07
N ASN A 181 -16.70 -13.20 19.44
CA ASN A 181 -16.79 -14.53 20.03
C ASN A 181 -17.55 -15.44 19.07
N LEU A 182 -16.86 -16.44 18.52
CA LEU A 182 -17.39 -17.36 17.52
C LEU A 182 -17.41 -18.79 18.05
N ASN A 183 -18.53 -19.48 17.80
CA ASN A 183 -18.69 -20.90 18.11
C ASN A 183 -18.55 -21.81 16.86
N ASP A 184 -18.31 -21.21 15.70
CA ASP A 184 -18.03 -21.85 14.41
C ASP A 184 -17.26 -20.81 13.55
N ARG A 185 -17.28 -20.91 12.23
CA ARG A 185 -16.87 -19.85 11.29
C ARG A 185 -17.94 -18.78 11.10
N GLY A 186 -17.58 -17.64 10.51
CA GLY A 186 -18.56 -16.61 10.16
C GLY A 186 -17.98 -15.44 9.37
N TRP A 187 -18.87 -14.58 8.88
CA TRP A 187 -18.52 -13.35 8.18
C TRP A 187 -18.76 -12.16 9.09
N LEU A 188 -17.69 -11.51 9.52
CA LEU A 188 -17.80 -10.27 10.29
C LEU A 188 -18.10 -9.11 9.34
N VAL A 189 -19.28 -8.51 9.47
CA VAL A 189 -19.73 -7.37 8.66
C VAL A 189 -19.64 -6.10 9.49
N LEU A 190 -18.85 -5.14 9.03
CA LEU A 190 -18.79 -3.78 9.59
C LEU A 190 -19.46 -2.84 8.59
N THR A 191 -20.58 -2.22 9.00
CA THR A 191 -21.39 -1.38 8.10
C THR A 191 -20.79 0.01 7.87
N ASP A 192 -19.46 0.13 7.92
CA ASP A 192 -18.70 1.31 7.45
C ASP A 192 -18.45 1.21 5.95
N ALA A 193 -18.50 2.35 5.25
CA ALA A 193 -18.29 2.39 3.82
C ALA A 193 -16.92 1.79 3.44
N TYR A 194 -16.91 0.83 2.53
CA TYR A 194 -15.70 0.25 1.96
C TYR A 194 -14.92 1.28 1.15
N PHE A 195 -13.59 1.25 1.23
CA PHE A 195 -12.74 2.05 0.37
C PHE A 195 -11.39 1.33 0.17
N PRO A 196 -10.75 1.43 -1.01
CA PRO A 196 -9.42 0.86 -1.20
C PRO A 196 -8.40 1.43 -0.20
N GLY A 197 -7.63 0.57 0.46
CA GLY A 197 -6.61 0.96 1.43
C GLY A 197 -6.89 0.53 2.87
N TRP A 198 -8.11 0.07 3.18
CA TRP A 198 -8.38 -0.65 4.43
C TRP A 198 -7.69 -2.01 4.42
N LYS A 199 -7.19 -2.39 5.59
CA LYS A 199 -6.58 -3.69 5.89
C LYS A 199 -7.20 -4.25 7.16
N ALA A 200 -7.34 -5.55 7.23
CA ALA A 200 -7.88 -6.22 8.41
C ALA A 200 -6.84 -7.20 8.96
N PHE A 201 -6.74 -7.26 10.28
CA PHE A 201 -5.82 -8.13 10.98
C PHE A 201 -6.57 -8.90 12.07
N LEU A 202 -6.33 -10.20 12.16
CA LEU A 202 -6.90 -11.09 13.17
C LEU A 202 -5.84 -11.45 14.19
N ARG A 203 -6.18 -11.36 15.48
CA ARG A 203 -5.35 -11.88 16.57
C ARG A 203 -6.21 -12.52 17.65
N PRO A 204 -5.68 -13.47 18.44
CA PRO A 204 -6.38 -14.00 19.61
C PRO A 204 -6.80 -12.86 20.55
N PHE A 205 -7.93 -13.02 21.23
CA PHE A 205 -8.37 -12.03 22.22
C PHE A 205 -7.32 -11.86 23.33
N GLY A 206 -6.94 -10.62 23.61
CA GLY A 206 -5.84 -10.29 24.54
C GLY A 206 -4.43 -10.60 24.01
N GLY A 207 -4.29 -11.06 22.76
CA GLY A 207 -3.02 -11.29 22.10
C GLY A 207 -2.30 -10.01 21.68
N ASP A 208 -0.99 -10.12 21.50
CA ASP A 208 -0.11 -9.02 21.07
C ASP A 208 -0.18 -8.79 19.54
N GLU A 209 0.25 -7.61 19.08
CA GLU A 209 0.30 -7.26 17.65
C GLU A 209 1.22 -8.19 16.84
N SER A 210 2.22 -8.80 17.47
CA SER A 210 3.08 -9.80 16.82
C SER A 210 2.36 -11.06 16.35
N GLN A 211 1.16 -11.34 16.86
CA GLN A 211 0.33 -12.50 16.49
C GLN A 211 -0.71 -12.17 15.42
N GLU A 212 -0.67 -10.97 14.84
CA GLU A 212 -1.63 -10.56 13.83
C GLU A 212 -1.44 -11.31 12.50
N ARG A 213 -2.55 -11.83 11.98
CA ARG A 213 -2.66 -12.40 10.63
C ARG A 213 -3.50 -11.47 9.76
N GLU A 214 -2.99 -11.07 8.59
CA GLU A 214 -3.75 -10.27 7.64
C GLU A 214 -4.95 -11.08 7.09
N LEU A 215 -6.13 -10.46 7.11
CA LEU A 215 -7.36 -10.97 6.50
C LEU A 215 -7.68 -10.16 5.23
N THR A 216 -8.28 -10.84 4.24
CA THR A 216 -8.81 -10.17 3.05
C THR A 216 -10.12 -9.47 3.39
N ILE A 217 -10.18 -8.16 3.11
CA ILE A 217 -11.43 -7.39 3.19
C ILE A 217 -12.19 -7.56 1.88
N HIS A 218 -13.46 -7.94 1.99
CA HIS A 218 -14.40 -7.99 0.88
C HIS A 218 -15.37 -6.82 0.95
N ARG A 219 -15.75 -6.28 -0.21
CA ARG A 219 -16.86 -5.33 -0.29
C ARG A 219 -18.16 -6.11 -0.11
N ALA A 220 -18.87 -5.78 0.96
CA ALA A 220 -20.09 -6.43 1.42
C ALA A 220 -21.32 -5.58 1.10
N ASP A 221 -22.40 -6.23 0.67
CA ASP A 221 -23.72 -5.62 0.42
C ASP A 221 -23.62 -4.35 -0.44
N GLY A 222 -22.70 -4.37 -1.39
CA GLY A 222 -22.42 -3.31 -2.36
C GLY A 222 -21.65 -2.09 -1.82
N ALA A 223 -21.61 -1.85 -0.50
CA ALA A 223 -21.05 -0.62 0.06
C ALA A 223 -20.18 -0.76 1.30
N PHE A 224 -20.23 -1.89 2.01
CA PHE A 224 -19.63 -2.07 3.35
C PHE A 224 -18.43 -3.01 3.34
N ARG A 225 -17.84 -3.25 4.51
CA ARG A 225 -16.64 -4.08 4.68
C ARG A 225 -17.03 -5.38 5.37
N ALA A 226 -16.57 -6.51 4.84
CA ALA A 226 -16.63 -7.77 5.56
C ALA A 226 -15.30 -8.52 5.51
N VAL A 227 -15.08 -9.35 6.52
CA VAL A 227 -13.96 -10.29 6.58
C VAL A 227 -14.45 -11.67 6.98
N TYR A 228 -13.85 -12.70 6.40
CA TYR A 228 -14.14 -14.08 6.76
C TYR A 228 -13.30 -14.50 7.96
N LEU A 229 -13.96 -15.07 8.97
CA LEU A 229 -13.36 -15.61 10.18
C LEU A 229 -13.47 -17.14 10.14
N PRO A 230 -12.36 -17.87 9.86
CA PRO A 230 -12.40 -19.31 9.60
C PRO A 230 -12.48 -20.16 10.87
N GLU A 231 -12.08 -19.62 12.02
CA GLU A 231 -11.82 -20.38 13.23
C GLU A 231 -12.73 -19.92 14.38
N GLN A 232 -13.31 -20.88 15.10
CA GLN A 232 -14.03 -20.63 16.34
C GLN A 232 -13.08 -20.09 17.44
N GLY A 233 -13.62 -19.36 18.39
CA GLY A 233 -12.88 -18.79 19.51
C GLY A 233 -13.16 -17.30 19.74
N GLN A 234 -12.41 -16.73 20.66
CA GLN A 234 -12.43 -15.29 20.94
C GLN A 234 -11.28 -14.60 20.22
N TRP A 235 -11.63 -13.60 19.42
CA TRP A 235 -10.71 -12.93 18.52
C TRP A 235 -10.89 -11.42 18.58
N THR A 236 -9.83 -10.68 18.27
CA THR A 236 -9.88 -9.25 17.98
C THR A 236 -9.55 -9.04 16.51
N VAL A 237 -10.47 -8.41 15.78
CA VAL A 237 -10.29 -7.96 14.40
C VAL A 237 -9.98 -6.47 14.39
N ARG A 238 -8.81 -6.11 13.87
CA ARG A 238 -8.39 -4.72 13.70
C ARG A 238 -8.50 -4.31 12.24
N PHE A 239 -9.43 -3.41 11.93
CA PHE A 239 -9.47 -2.71 10.66
C PHE A 239 -8.59 -1.47 10.74
N SER A 240 -7.68 -1.30 9.78
CA SER A 240 -6.71 -0.20 9.74
C SER A 240 -6.64 0.42 8.35
N TYR A 241 -6.75 1.74 8.26
CA TYR A 241 -6.71 2.47 7.00
C TYR A 241 -5.28 2.90 6.68
N SER A 242 -4.71 2.27 5.63
CA SER A 242 -3.34 2.52 5.18
C SER A 242 -3.30 2.58 3.65
N PRO A 243 -3.83 3.66 3.02
CA PRO A 243 -3.95 3.77 1.58
C PRO A 243 -2.59 3.87 0.87
N MET A 244 -2.50 3.22 -0.30
CA MET A 244 -1.27 3.25 -1.10
C MET A 244 -0.99 4.65 -1.67
N SER A 245 -2.03 5.42 -1.98
CA SER A 245 -1.90 6.80 -2.48
C SER A 245 -1.11 7.70 -1.52
N PHE A 246 -1.37 7.60 -0.21
CA PHE A 246 -0.63 8.36 0.80
C PHE A 246 0.84 7.95 0.87
N LYS A 247 1.13 6.64 0.86
CA LYS A 247 2.51 6.13 0.88
C LYS A 247 3.29 6.54 -0.36
N LEU A 248 2.66 6.45 -1.55
CA LEU A 248 3.25 6.92 -2.80
C LEU A 248 3.46 8.42 -2.82
N GLY A 249 2.51 9.21 -2.31
CA GLY A 249 2.65 10.66 -2.18
C GLY A 249 3.82 11.06 -1.29
N LEU A 250 3.96 10.42 -0.13
CA LEU A 250 5.11 10.61 0.77
C LEU A 250 6.43 10.25 0.07
N TYR A 251 6.46 9.11 -0.62
CA TYR A 251 7.64 8.63 -1.34
C TYR A 251 8.05 9.57 -2.49
N ILE A 252 7.12 10.01 -3.33
CA ILE A 252 7.39 10.96 -4.42
C ILE A 252 7.88 12.30 -3.87
N SER A 253 7.26 12.78 -2.79
CA SER A 253 7.68 14.03 -2.14
C SER A 253 9.11 13.93 -1.59
N PHE A 254 9.46 12.79 -0.98
CA PHE A 254 10.81 12.51 -0.52
C PHE A 254 11.82 12.49 -1.68
N LEU A 255 11.50 11.82 -2.80
CA LEU A 255 12.37 11.80 -3.98
C LEU A 255 12.54 13.19 -4.61
N ALA A 256 11.47 13.98 -4.69
CA ALA A 256 11.54 15.35 -5.19
C ALA A 256 12.42 16.24 -4.30
N MET A 257 12.29 16.10 -2.98
CA MET A 257 13.15 16.78 -2.01
C MET A 257 14.62 16.38 -2.17
N MET A 258 14.91 15.08 -2.28
CA MET A 258 16.28 14.58 -2.43
C MET A 258 16.91 15.01 -3.76
N THR A 259 16.14 14.96 -4.85
CA THR A 259 16.59 15.44 -6.16
C THR A 259 16.90 16.93 -6.10
N SER A 260 16.03 17.74 -5.48
CA SER A 260 16.25 19.17 -5.29
C SER A 260 17.50 19.45 -4.45
N LEU A 261 17.70 18.71 -3.35
CA LEU A 261 18.89 18.82 -2.51
C LEU A 261 20.17 18.51 -3.30
N LEU A 262 20.20 17.41 -4.05
CA LEU A 262 21.37 17.02 -4.84
C LEU A 262 21.68 18.03 -5.95
N LEU A 263 20.65 18.57 -6.62
CA LEU A 263 20.82 19.63 -7.62
C LEU A 263 21.33 20.93 -7.00
N LEU A 264 20.85 21.30 -5.80
CA LEU A 264 21.34 22.46 -5.07
C LEU A 264 22.79 22.29 -4.62
N LEU A 265 23.17 21.10 -4.15
CA LEU A 265 24.56 20.77 -3.79
C LEU A 265 25.47 20.82 -5.02
N TRP A 266 25.02 20.28 -6.15
CA TRP A 266 25.77 20.32 -7.41
C TRP A 266 25.93 21.75 -7.94
N TRP A 267 24.87 22.56 -7.89
CA TRP A 267 24.92 23.98 -8.25
C TRP A 267 25.85 24.77 -7.32
N GLY A 268 25.72 24.59 -6.01
CA GLY A 268 26.59 25.23 -5.02
C GLY A 268 28.05 24.85 -5.22
N TRP A 269 28.31 23.58 -5.50
CA TRP A 269 29.63 23.11 -5.86
C TRP A 269 30.22 23.85 -7.06
N GLY A 270 29.48 23.93 -8.17
CA GLY A 270 29.94 24.65 -9.37
C GLY A 270 30.15 26.15 -9.15
N ARG A 271 29.44 26.77 -8.20
CA ARG A 271 29.56 28.20 -7.88
C ARG A 271 30.79 28.52 -7.03
N TYR A 272 31.10 27.67 -6.05
CA TYR A 272 32.13 27.93 -5.03
C TYR A 272 33.45 27.18 -5.28
N TYR A 273 33.46 26.16 -6.13
CA TYR A 273 34.67 25.45 -6.51
C TYR A 273 35.43 26.21 -7.60
N ARG A 274 36.56 26.83 -7.22
CA ARG A 274 37.58 27.30 -8.16
C ARG A 274 38.79 26.39 -8.06
N PRO A 275 39.27 25.78 -9.16
CA PRO A 275 40.51 25.03 -9.18
C PRO A 275 41.70 26.00 -9.18
N GLU A 276 41.91 26.74 -8.07
CA GLU A 276 43.11 27.54 -7.88
C GLU A 276 44.16 26.73 -7.09
N SER A 277 45.38 26.72 -7.62
CA SER A 277 46.47 25.77 -7.41
C SER A 277 47.21 25.84 -6.07
N THR A 278 46.55 26.30 -5.00
CA THR A 278 47.13 26.39 -3.65
C THR A 278 46.10 26.04 -2.56
N ALA A 279 45.33 24.96 -2.77
CA ALA A 279 44.46 24.45 -1.72
C ALA A 279 45.29 23.70 -0.67
N ASP A 280 45.23 24.14 0.60
CA ASP A 280 45.75 23.43 1.77
C ASP A 280 45.45 21.94 1.68
N GLU A 281 46.42 21.08 1.99
CA GLU A 281 46.26 19.61 2.03
C GLU A 281 45.01 19.20 2.82
N VAL A 282 44.74 19.91 3.92
CA VAL A 282 43.55 19.73 4.77
C VAL A 282 42.25 19.90 3.98
N ARG A 283 42.14 20.90 3.10
CA ARG A 283 40.94 21.15 2.28
C ARG A 283 40.73 20.03 1.25
N THR A 284 41.81 19.54 0.66
CA THR A 284 41.77 18.44 -0.32
C THR A 284 41.36 17.12 0.35
N VAL A 285 41.94 16.78 1.51
CA VAL A 285 41.56 15.59 2.26
C VAL A 285 40.11 15.67 2.76
N ALA A 286 39.68 16.81 3.27
CA ALA A 286 38.30 17.02 3.71
C ALA A 286 37.32 16.88 2.55
N LYS A 287 37.62 17.47 1.38
CA LYS A 287 36.80 17.36 0.16
C LYS A 287 36.66 15.90 -0.28
N ASN A 288 37.78 15.20 -0.40
CA ASN A 288 37.84 13.83 -0.91
C ASN A 288 37.24 12.80 0.06
N SER A 289 36.96 13.20 1.31
CA SER A 289 36.34 12.33 2.32
C SER A 289 34.88 12.70 2.59
N LEU A 290 34.58 13.98 2.87
CA LEU A 290 33.26 14.44 3.29
C LEU A 290 32.23 14.40 2.16
N VAL A 291 32.64 14.71 0.92
CA VAL A 291 31.70 14.73 -0.21
C VAL A 291 31.24 13.32 -0.57
N PRO A 292 32.13 12.33 -0.80
CA PRO A 292 31.68 10.96 -1.02
C PRO A 292 30.92 10.38 0.17
N MET A 293 31.29 10.73 1.41
CA MET A 293 30.56 10.27 2.60
C MET A 293 29.13 10.82 2.65
N GLY A 294 28.95 12.13 2.40
CA GLY A 294 27.64 12.76 2.35
C GLY A 294 26.74 12.20 1.24
N LEU A 295 27.29 12.02 0.04
CA LEU A 295 26.57 11.43 -1.09
C LEU A 295 26.21 9.96 -0.84
N ASN A 296 27.11 9.17 -0.24
CA ASN A 296 26.79 7.79 0.15
C ASN A 296 25.68 7.72 1.21
N LEU A 297 25.65 8.65 2.17
CA LEU A 297 24.58 8.73 3.15
C LEU A 297 23.23 9.06 2.49
N ALA A 298 23.22 10.01 1.55
CA ALA A 298 22.03 10.33 0.76
C ALA A 298 21.54 9.12 -0.05
N ASN A 299 22.46 8.39 -0.69
CA ASN A 299 22.14 7.17 -1.45
C ASN A 299 21.53 6.10 -0.56
N LYS A 300 22.06 5.89 0.65
CA LYS A 300 21.47 4.96 1.62
C LYS A 300 20.07 5.38 2.05
N ALA A 301 19.82 6.69 2.22
CA ALA A 301 18.48 7.18 2.52
C ALA A 301 17.50 6.93 1.36
N ILE A 302 17.95 7.13 0.12
CA ILE A 302 17.18 6.82 -1.10
C ILE A 302 16.86 5.33 -1.19
N ASP A 303 17.86 4.45 -1.02
CA ASP A 303 17.69 3.00 -1.05
C ASP A 303 16.77 2.52 0.09
N PHE A 304 16.88 3.11 1.29
CA PHE A 304 15.99 2.79 2.41
C PHE A 304 14.54 3.18 2.13
N ALA A 305 14.30 4.37 1.57
CA ALA A 305 12.97 4.79 1.16
C ALA A 305 12.38 3.85 0.09
N PHE A 306 13.21 3.42 -0.87
CA PHE A 306 12.80 2.42 -1.85
C PHE A 306 12.50 1.06 -1.21
N ALA A 307 13.28 0.66 -0.20
CA ALA A 307 13.06 -0.59 0.51
C ALA A 307 11.69 -0.65 1.18
N MET A 308 11.29 0.42 1.85
CA MET A 308 9.95 0.54 2.44
C MET A 308 8.85 0.39 1.37
N LEU A 309 9.06 0.92 0.17
CA LEU A 309 8.10 0.81 -0.93
C LEU A 309 8.05 -0.60 -1.53
N TYR A 310 9.18 -1.17 -1.94
CA TYR A 310 9.17 -2.45 -2.64
C TYR A 310 8.72 -3.60 -1.74
N VAL A 311 9.09 -3.60 -0.45
CA VAL A 311 8.64 -4.63 0.51
C VAL A 311 7.12 -4.62 0.61
N ARG A 312 6.52 -3.42 0.61
CA ARG A 312 5.07 -3.28 0.68
C ARG A 312 4.36 -3.70 -0.61
N LEU A 313 4.96 -3.45 -1.78
CA LEU A 313 4.37 -3.79 -3.07
C LEU A 313 4.54 -5.26 -3.43
N LEU A 314 5.69 -5.87 -3.13
CA LEU A 314 5.96 -7.29 -3.39
C LEU A 314 5.33 -8.22 -2.34
N GLY A 315 5.02 -7.69 -1.15
CA GLY A 315 4.58 -8.48 -0.02
C GLY A 315 5.67 -9.42 0.52
N PRO A 316 5.36 -10.24 1.54
CA PRO A 316 6.35 -11.11 2.18
C PRO A 316 6.95 -12.14 1.21
N GLU A 317 6.11 -12.80 0.41
CA GLU A 317 6.56 -13.85 -0.52
C GLU A 317 7.45 -13.29 -1.63
N GLY A 318 7.00 -12.23 -2.34
CA GLY A 318 7.76 -11.61 -3.41
C GLY A 318 9.07 -10.99 -2.91
N THR A 319 9.07 -10.43 -1.70
CA THR A 319 10.29 -9.92 -1.05
C THR A 319 11.26 -11.05 -0.73
N GLY A 320 10.78 -12.19 -0.21
CA GLY A 320 11.62 -13.35 0.07
C GLY A 320 12.28 -13.91 -1.19
N LYS A 321 11.50 -14.07 -2.28
CA LYS A 321 12.00 -14.50 -3.59
C LYS A 321 13.04 -13.55 -4.15
N TYR A 322 12.79 -12.23 -4.08
CA TYR A 322 13.75 -11.23 -4.52
C TYR A 322 15.04 -11.26 -3.69
N ALA A 323 14.93 -11.37 -2.36
CA ALA A 323 16.08 -11.45 -1.47
C ALA A 323 16.95 -12.67 -1.76
N PHE A 324 16.34 -13.83 -2.04
CA PHE A 324 17.05 -15.03 -2.47
C PHE A 324 17.84 -14.78 -3.75
N VAL A 325 17.21 -14.22 -4.79
CA VAL A 325 17.88 -13.90 -6.07
C VAL A 325 19.06 -12.95 -5.86
N VAL A 326 18.87 -11.88 -5.07
CA VAL A 326 19.92 -10.91 -4.77
C VAL A 326 21.07 -11.54 -3.99
N ALA A 327 20.79 -12.44 -3.04
CA ALA A 327 21.83 -13.15 -2.28
C ALA A 327 22.66 -14.07 -3.17
N VAL A 328 22.00 -14.86 -4.03
CA VAL A 328 22.69 -15.72 -5.01
C VAL A 328 23.58 -14.87 -5.92
N TYR A 329 23.03 -13.80 -6.51
CA TYR A 329 23.81 -12.85 -7.31
C TYR A 329 25.02 -12.30 -6.53
N GLY A 330 24.83 -11.87 -5.29
CA GLY A 330 25.86 -11.27 -4.45
C GLY A 330 27.06 -12.20 -4.20
N PHE A 331 26.83 -13.49 -3.99
CA PHE A 331 27.93 -14.46 -3.82
C PHE A 331 28.83 -14.55 -5.05
N PHE A 332 28.24 -14.61 -6.24
CA PHE A 332 29.01 -14.68 -7.49
C PHE A 332 29.62 -13.34 -7.88
N GLU A 333 28.95 -12.23 -7.55
CA GLU A 333 29.49 -10.89 -7.76
C GLU A 333 30.82 -10.69 -6.99
N ILE A 334 30.88 -11.11 -5.72
CA ILE A 334 32.10 -11.07 -4.90
C ILE A 334 33.26 -11.81 -5.59
N ILE A 335 33.00 -13.02 -6.11
CA ILE A 335 34.00 -13.83 -6.81
C ILE A 335 34.48 -13.11 -8.07
N SER A 336 33.55 -12.53 -8.84
CA SER A 336 33.89 -11.87 -10.11
C SER A 336 34.69 -10.57 -9.94
N ARG A 337 34.58 -9.88 -8.80
CA ARG A 337 35.33 -8.66 -8.49
C ARG A 337 36.75 -8.92 -7.97
N TYR A 338 36.94 -10.00 -7.21
CA TYR A 338 38.21 -10.54 -6.67
C TYR A 338 39.27 -9.50 -6.24
N GLY A 339 38.89 -8.43 -5.54
CA GLY A 339 39.84 -7.39 -5.06
C GLY A 339 40.61 -6.63 -6.16
N LEU A 340 40.32 -6.88 -7.44
CA LEU A 340 41.02 -6.31 -8.59
C LEU A 340 40.85 -4.78 -8.68
N GLY A 341 39.80 -4.24 -8.05
CA GLY A 341 39.58 -2.79 -7.94
C GLY A 341 40.66 -2.11 -7.10
N THR A 342 40.98 -2.68 -5.92
CA THR A 342 42.05 -2.18 -5.05
C THR A 342 43.41 -2.24 -5.73
N LEU A 343 43.68 -3.33 -6.47
CA LEU A 343 44.90 -3.47 -7.27
C LEU A 343 44.96 -2.38 -8.34
N LEU A 344 43.87 -2.19 -9.09
CA LEU A 344 43.78 -1.15 -10.13
C LEU A 344 44.05 0.24 -9.56
N THR A 345 43.38 0.60 -8.45
CA THR A 345 43.55 1.92 -7.83
C THR A 345 44.97 2.14 -7.34
N ARG A 346 45.55 1.14 -6.65
CA ARG A 346 46.92 1.23 -6.11
C ARG A 346 47.97 1.34 -7.21
N ASP A 347 47.93 0.45 -8.19
CA ASP A 347 49.00 0.33 -9.19
C ASP A 347 48.95 1.48 -10.21
N VAL A 348 47.74 1.96 -10.56
CA VAL A 348 47.59 3.14 -11.44
C VAL A 348 47.92 4.44 -10.70
N ALA A 349 47.64 4.53 -9.39
CA ALA A 349 48.08 5.68 -8.60
C ALA A 349 49.62 5.77 -8.53
N ALA A 350 50.32 4.63 -8.52
CA ALA A 350 51.78 4.57 -8.54
C ALA A 350 52.38 4.97 -9.91
N ASP A 351 51.80 4.51 -11.03
CA ASP A 351 52.22 4.90 -12.39
C ASP A 351 51.02 5.13 -13.31
N LYS A 352 50.64 6.42 -13.44
CA LYS A 352 49.47 6.86 -14.21
C LYS A 352 49.60 6.56 -15.72
N ASN A 353 50.82 6.41 -16.25
CA ASN A 353 51.06 6.12 -17.68
C ASN A 353 50.63 4.70 -18.06
N GLN A 354 50.55 3.78 -17.10
CA GLN A 354 50.13 2.40 -17.35
C GLN A 354 48.64 2.15 -17.11
N SER A 355 47.85 3.21 -16.86
CA SER A 355 46.40 3.16 -16.66
C SER A 355 45.65 2.29 -17.68
N SER A 356 45.91 2.48 -18.98
CA SER A 356 45.26 1.69 -20.04
C SER A 356 45.57 0.19 -19.94
N ARG A 357 46.82 -0.16 -19.64
CA ARG A 357 47.26 -1.56 -19.51
C ARG A 357 46.61 -2.23 -18.30
N TYR A 358 46.64 -1.59 -17.14
CA TYR A 358 46.02 -2.13 -15.93
C TYR A 358 44.50 -2.24 -16.06
N LEU A 359 43.83 -1.23 -16.63
CA LEU A 359 42.39 -1.26 -16.88
C LEU A 359 42.02 -2.42 -17.81
N THR A 360 42.72 -2.58 -18.93
CA THR A 360 42.45 -3.65 -19.90
C THR A 360 42.64 -5.03 -19.27
N ASN A 361 43.72 -5.22 -18.50
CA ASN A 361 43.96 -6.48 -17.79
C ASN A 361 42.86 -6.78 -16.77
N VAL A 362 42.44 -5.78 -15.98
CA VAL A 362 41.37 -5.94 -14.97
C VAL A 362 40.04 -6.24 -15.64
N LEU A 363 39.69 -5.56 -16.73
CA LEU A 363 38.47 -5.84 -17.49
C LEU A 363 38.48 -7.26 -18.08
N ALA A 364 39.60 -7.69 -18.66
CA ALA A 364 39.75 -9.04 -19.21
C ALA A 364 39.64 -10.11 -18.10
N LEU A 365 40.33 -9.93 -16.98
CA LEU A 365 40.27 -10.85 -15.84
C LEU A 365 38.87 -10.91 -15.22
N ARG A 366 38.20 -9.78 -15.01
CA ARG A 366 36.83 -9.74 -14.49
C ARG A 366 35.84 -10.41 -15.45
N THR A 367 36.02 -10.24 -16.75
CA THR A 367 35.18 -10.90 -17.77
C THR A 367 35.39 -12.41 -17.78
N LEU A 368 36.64 -12.88 -17.61
CA LEU A 368 36.94 -14.30 -17.48
C LEU A 368 36.34 -14.88 -16.19
N LEU A 369 36.54 -14.21 -15.05
CA LEU A 369 35.96 -14.63 -13.76
C LEU A 369 34.43 -14.63 -13.81
N TRP A 370 33.83 -13.65 -14.49
CA TRP A 370 32.39 -13.62 -14.75
C TRP A 370 31.94 -14.84 -15.58
N ALA A 371 32.63 -15.17 -16.67
CA ALA A 371 32.29 -16.32 -17.51
C ALA A 371 32.39 -17.65 -16.73
N VAL A 372 33.41 -17.81 -15.89
CA VAL A 372 33.52 -18.96 -14.97
C VAL A 372 32.37 -18.97 -13.96
N SER A 373 32.05 -17.80 -13.40
CA SER A 373 30.95 -17.64 -12.45
C SER A 373 29.59 -17.99 -13.06
N LEU A 374 29.38 -17.76 -14.36
CA LEU A 374 28.13 -18.15 -15.05
C LEU A 374 27.90 -19.66 -15.02
N VAL A 375 28.93 -20.46 -15.22
CA VAL A 375 28.82 -21.93 -15.20
C VAL A 375 28.41 -22.40 -13.81
N ALA A 376 29.07 -21.88 -12.78
CA ALA A 376 28.76 -22.21 -11.40
C ALA A 376 27.36 -21.71 -11.00
N LEU A 377 26.98 -20.49 -11.39
CA LEU A 377 25.66 -19.91 -11.16
C LEU A 377 24.55 -20.73 -11.84
N ALA A 378 24.77 -21.16 -13.08
CA ALA A 378 23.83 -22.02 -13.80
C ALA A 378 23.69 -23.38 -13.10
N GLY A 379 24.79 -23.96 -12.62
CA GLY A 379 24.77 -25.21 -11.84
C GLY A 379 23.98 -25.09 -10.54
N VAL A 380 24.21 -24.02 -9.77
CA VAL A 380 23.46 -23.73 -8.53
C VAL A 380 21.98 -23.52 -8.83
N THR A 381 21.67 -22.72 -9.86
CA THR A 381 20.28 -22.44 -10.27
C THR A 381 19.55 -23.70 -10.72
N ALA A 382 20.20 -24.56 -11.50
CA ALA A 382 19.66 -25.84 -11.91
C ALA A 382 19.43 -26.79 -10.72
N GLY A 383 20.36 -26.83 -9.76
CA GLY A 383 20.19 -27.59 -8.52
C GLY A 383 18.93 -27.19 -7.75
N TYR A 384 18.75 -25.88 -7.51
CA TYR A 384 17.56 -25.38 -6.83
C TYR A 384 16.27 -25.56 -7.63
N TRP A 385 16.34 -25.48 -8.96
CA TRP A 385 15.21 -25.77 -9.84
C TRP A 385 14.70 -27.21 -9.64
N PHE A 386 15.60 -28.20 -9.62
CA PHE A 386 15.21 -29.61 -9.42
C PHE A 386 14.61 -29.88 -8.02
N THR A 387 14.97 -29.08 -7.01
CA THR A 387 14.37 -29.18 -5.68
C THR A 387 13.01 -28.48 -5.55
N GLY A 388 12.58 -27.74 -6.58
CA GLY A 388 11.33 -26.96 -6.55
C GLY A 388 11.38 -25.68 -5.70
N VAL A 389 12.56 -25.29 -5.22
CA VAL A 389 12.74 -24.08 -4.39
C VAL A 389 12.65 -22.79 -5.24
N VAL A 390 13.01 -22.87 -6.52
CA VAL A 390 13.12 -21.72 -7.43
C VAL A 390 12.15 -21.92 -8.59
N GLY A 391 11.34 -20.90 -8.87
CA GLY A 391 10.40 -20.87 -10.00
C GLY A 391 10.93 -20.15 -11.23
N VAL A 392 10.06 -19.99 -12.23
CA VAL A 392 10.42 -19.36 -13.53
C VAL A 392 10.87 -17.91 -13.35
N GLN A 393 10.22 -17.16 -12.45
CA GLN A 393 10.51 -15.74 -12.24
C GLN A 393 11.89 -15.54 -11.61
N GLU A 394 12.27 -16.40 -10.67
CA GLU A 394 13.56 -16.38 -10.01
C GLU A 394 14.68 -16.74 -10.99
N VAL A 395 14.50 -17.76 -11.84
CA VAL A 395 15.46 -18.10 -12.90
C VAL A 395 15.64 -16.94 -13.88
N GLN A 396 14.54 -16.31 -14.32
CA GLN A 396 14.60 -15.13 -15.19
C GLN A 396 15.37 -13.98 -14.53
N ALA A 397 15.06 -13.67 -13.27
CA ALA A 397 15.74 -12.60 -12.55
C ALA A 397 17.24 -12.92 -12.36
N ILE A 398 17.61 -14.16 -12.02
CA ILE A 398 19.00 -14.61 -11.92
C ILE A 398 19.73 -14.44 -13.25
N ALA A 399 19.11 -14.84 -14.38
CA ALA A 399 19.71 -14.69 -15.70
C ALA A 399 19.95 -13.22 -16.07
N ILE A 400 19.01 -12.34 -15.74
CA ILE A 400 19.19 -10.89 -15.93
C ILE A 400 20.31 -10.37 -15.02
N PHE A 401 20.34 -10.76 -13.75
CA PHE A 401 21.41 -10.37 -12.82
C PHE A 401 22.80 -10.89 -13.23
N ALA A 402 22.88 -12.02 -13.92
CA ALA A 402 24.12 -12.48 -14.55
C ALA A 402 24.63 -11.48 -15.60
N LEU A 403 23.76 -10.88 -16.40
CA LEU A 403 24.14 -9.79 -17.32
C LEU A 403 24.48 -8.51 -16.56
N VAL A 404 23.71 -8.16 -15.53
CA VAL A 404 24.01 -7.02 -14.64
C VAL A 404 25.43 -7.14 -14.07
N MET A 405 25.83 -8.34 -13.64
CA MET A 405 27.15 -8.61 -13.06
C MET A 405 28.28 -8.18 -14.00
N LEU A 406 28.17 -8.48 -15.30
CA LEU A 406 29.18 -8.10 -16.28
C LEU A 406 29.31 -6.58 -16.40
N VAL A 407 28.18 -5.91 -16.59
CA VAL A 407 28.14 -4.45 -16.78
C VAL A 407 28.60 -3.73 -15.51
N ALA A 408 28.17 -4.20 -14.34
CA ALA A 408 28.58 -3.69 -13.04
C ALA A 408 30.09 -3.85 -12.82
N ASN A 409 30.66 -5.00 -13.19
CA ASN A 409 32.10 -5.23 -13.10
C ASN A 409 32.93 -4.27 -13.94
N TRP A 410 32.44 -3.92 -15.13
CA TRP A 410 33.09 -2.93 -15.99
C TRP A 410 32.94 -1.51 -15.43
N SER A 411 31.71 -1.13 -15.05
CA SER A 411 31.40 0.18 -14.45
C SER A 411 32.26 0.45 -13.20
N ASP A 412 32.41 -0.55 -12.34
CA ASP A 412 33.27 -0.48 -11.17
C ASP A 412 34.76 -0.30 -11.52
N ALA A 413 35.25 -0.96 -12.57
CA ALA A 413 36.65 -0.80 -13.01
C ALA A 413 36.94 0.63 -13.46
N PHE A 414 36.03 1.26 -14.21
CA PHE A 414 36.14 2.68 -14.56
C PHE A 414 36.08 3.58 -13.33
N SER A 415 35.15 3.32 -12.39
CA SER A 415 35.08 4.07 -11.13
C SER A 415 36.39 4.02 -10.34
N ASN A 416 37.01 2.83 -10.24
CA ASN A 416 38.29 2.63 -9.57
C ASN A 416 39.45 3.37 -10.27
N LEU A 417 39.36 3.59 -11.59
CA LEU A 417 40.32 4.40 -12.32
C LEU A 417 40.21 5.88 -11.91
N PHE A 418 39.00 6.44 -11.82
CA PHE A 418 38.79 7.80 -11.30
C PHE A 418 39.36 7.96 -9.88
N TYR A 419 39.19 6.95 -9.03
CA TYR A 419 39.80 6.94 -7.70
C TYR A 419 41.33 6.95 -7.74
N ALA A 420 41.96 6.25 -8.69
CA ALA A 420 43.41 6.27 -8.89
C ALA A 420 43.94 7.65 -9.30
N PHE A 421 43.12 8.44 -9.97
CA PHE A 421 43.41 9.83 -10.35
C PHE A 421 42.98 10.86 -9.29
N GLU A 422 42.54 10.42 -8.10
CA GLU A 422 42.05 11.27 -7.01
C GLU A 422 40.81 12.11 -7.40
N LYS A 423 40.06 11.68 -8.40
CA LYS A 423 38.85 12.35 -8.93
C LYS A 423 37.57 11.68 -8.41
N MET A 424 37.44 11.56 -7.10
CA MET A 424 36.35 10.82 -6.45
C MET A 424 34.97 11.48 -6.61
N GLU A 425 34.92 12.78 -6.92
CA GLU A 425 33.67 13.51 -7.11
C GLU A 425 32.83 13.00 -8.29
N TYR A 426 33.47 12.48 -9.35
CA TYR A 426 32.75 12.02 -10.54
C TYR A 426 32.00 10.70 -10.28
N PRO A 427 32.65 9.61 -9.81
CA PRO A 427 31.92 8.39 -9.47
C PRO A 427 30.89 8.60 -8.35
N ALA A 428 31.19 9.44 -7.35
CA ALA A 428 30.26 9.71 -6.26
C ALA A 428 29.01 10.47 -6.74
N GLY A 429 29.17 11.52 -7.54
CA GLY A 429 28.04 12.26 -8.11
C GLY A 429 27.21 11.41 -9.07
N LEU A 430 27.87 10.62 -9.93
CA LEU A 430 27.19 9.68 -10.81
C LEU A 430 26.38 8.64 -10.01
N SER A 431 26.96 8.08 -8.96
CA SER A 431 26.27 7.10 -8.10
C SER A 431 24.97 7.66 -7.53
N SER A 432 24.92 8.93 -7.13
CA SER A 432 23.68 9.56 -6.67
C SER A 432 22.63 9.74 -7.76
N ALA A 433 23.03 10.11 -8.97
CA ALA A 433 22.11 10.19 -10.12
C ALA A 433 21.54 8.79 -10.47
N ILE A 434 22.41 7.78 -10.47
CA ILE A 434 22.06 6.37 -10.69
C ILE A 434 21.13 5.83 -9.60
N ALA A 435 21.34 6.20 -8.34
CA ALA A 435 20.45 5.82 -7.23
C ALA A 435 19.04 6.40 -7.42
N LEU A 436 18.92 7.68 -7.75
CA LEU A 436 17.62 8.30 -8.06
C LEU A 436 16.94 7.64 -9.26
N LEU A 437 17.68 7.38 -10.34
CA LEU A 437 17.16 6.73 -11.53
C LEU A 437 16.65 5.32 -11.22
N LYS A 438 17.46 4.52 -10.52
CA LYS A 438 17.12 3.15 -10.06
C LYS A 438 15.83 3.14 -9.26
N VAL A 439 15.71 4.02 -8.29
CA VAL A 439 14.58 4.06 -7.37
C VAL A 439 13.31 4.61 -8.03
N THR A 440 13.45 5.54 -8.97
CA THR A 440 12.34 6.04 -9.79
C THR A 440 11.82 4.97 -10.75
N LEU A 441 12.70 4.37 -11.56
CA LEU A 441 12.32 3.29 -12.48
C LEU A 441 11.82 2.05 -11.73
N GLY A 442 12.45 1.71 -10.61
CA GLY A 442 12.03 0.61 -9.74
C GLY A 442 10.61 0.79 -9.23
N ALA A 443 10.26 1.99 -8.76
CA ALA A 443 8.90 2.29 -8.34
C ALA A 443 7.89 2.17 -9.50
N LEU A 444 8.20 2.72 -10.68
CA LEU A 444 7.33 2.64 -11.85
C LEU A 444 7.04 1.19 -12.28
N VAL A 445 8.09 0.38 -12.34
CA VAL A 445 7.99 -1.02 -12.78
C VAL A 445 7.21 -1.88 -11.78
N LEU A 446 7.37 -1.62 -10.48
CA LEU A 446 6.54 -2.28 -9.45
C LEU A 446 5.08 -1.86 -9.51
N LEU A 447 4.80 -0.58 -9.76
CA LEU A 447 3.43 -0.07 -9.92
C LEU A 447 2.74 -0.62 -11.18
N TRP A 448 3.50 -0.97 -12.23
CA TRP A 448 2.99 -1.68 -13.40
C TRP A 448 2.84 -3.19 -13.20
N GLY A 449 3.15 -3.72 -12.01
CA GLY A 449 2.93 -5.13 -11.68
C GLY A 449 3.97 -6.09 -12.28
N TRP A 450 5.13 -5.61 -12.73
CA TRP A 450 6.20 -6.47 -13.27
C TRP A 450 6.98 -7.23 -12.17
N GLY A 451 6.63 -7.00 -10.91
CA GLY A 451 7.21 -7.68 -9.75
C GLY A 451 8.73 -7.49 -9.64
N PHE A 452 9.38 -8.45 -8.97
CA PHE A 452 10.82 -8.37 -8.74
C PHE A 452 11.66 -8.66 -9.99
N VAL A 453 11.12 -9.36 -10.99
CA VAL A 453 11.78 -9.55 -12.30
C VAL A 453 11.96 -8.20 -12.99
N GLY A 454 10.96 -7.33 -12.89
CA GLY A 454 11.07 -5.94 -13.35
C GLY A 454 12.21 -5.18 -12.67
N LEU A 455 12.46 -5.41 -11.37
CA LEU A 455 13.60 -4.80 -10.67
C LEU A 455 14.96 -5.26 -11.22
N ALA A 456 15.07 -6.51 -11.68
CA ALA A 456 16.28 -7.00 -12.33
C ALA A 456 16.54 -6.27 -13.66
N TRP A 457 15.49 -6.01 -14.46
CA TRP A 457 15.59 -5.20 -15.68
C TRP A 457 16.02 -3.76 -15.38
N VAL A 458 15.43 -3.14 -14.34
CA VAL A 458 15.85 -1.80 -13.89
C VAL A 458 17.33 -1.80 -13.52
N ALA A 459 17.80 -2.81 -12.79
CA ALA A 459 19.22 -2.92 -12.43
C ALA A 459 20.12 -3.00 -13.68
N LEU A 460 19.72 -3.74 -14.71
CA LEU A 460 20.48 -3.82 -15.97
C LEU A 460 20.54 -2.47 -16.69
N VAL A 461 19.40 -1.82 -16.89
CA VAL A 461 19.32 -0.50 -17.55
C VAL A 461 20.19 0.52 -16.82
N VAL A 462 20.06 0.58 -15.50
CA VAL A 462 20.80 1.52 -14.65
C VAL A 462 22.31 1.28 -14.72
N ASN A 463 22.77 0.02 -14.68
CA ASN A 463 24.19 -0.30 -14.79
C ASN A 463 24.75 0.02 -16.19
N VAL A 464 23.96 -0.20 -17.25
CA VAL A 464 24.36 0.18 -18.62
C VAL A 464 24.50 1.70 -18.74
N VAL A 465 23.54 2.46 -18.22
CA VAL A 465 23.61 3.93 -18.19
C VAL A 465 24.84 4.39 -17.40
N GLN A 466 25.12 3.79 -16.25
CA GLN A 466 26.30 4.11 -15.44
C GLN A 466 27.60 3.86 -16.20
N LEU A 467 27.73 2.70 -16.85
CA LEU A 467 28.90 2.35 -17.64
C LEU A 467 29.12 3.33 -18.80
N VAL A 468 28.07 3.61 -19.58
CA VAL A 468 28.15 4.53 -20.72
C VAL A 468 28.55 5.94 -20.27
N TRP A 469 28.02 6.40 -19.13
CA TRP A 469 28.38 7.70 -18.58
C TRP A 469 29.84 7.71 -18.08
N LEU A 470 30.31 6.67 -17.40
CA LEU A 470 31.71 6.61 -16.97
C LEU A 470 32.71 6.59 -18.14
N ILE A 471 32.34 5.98 -19.27
CA ILE A 471 33.17 5.94 -20.47
C ILE A 471 33.22 7.31 -21.18
N SER A 472 32.16 8.13 -21.04
CA SER A 472 32.08 9.44 -21.70
C SER A 472 32.74 10.58 -20.92
N LEU A 473 33.04 10.37 -19.64
CA LEU A 473 33.78 11.28 -18.76
C LEU A 473 35.30 11.12 -18.95
#